data_AF-A0A4R7CXW6-F1
#
_entry.id   AF-A0A4R7CXW6-F1
#
_cell.length_a   1.000
_cell.length_b   1.000
_cell.length_c   1.000
_cell.angle_alpha   90.00
_cell.angle_beta   90.00
_cell.angle_gamma   90.00
#
_symmetry.space_group_name_H-M   'P 1'
#
loop_
_entity.id
_entity.type
_entity.pdbx_description
1 polymer ?
#
loop_
_entity_poly.entity_id
_entity_poly.type
_entity_poly.pdbx_seq_one_letter_code
_entity_poly.pdbx_strand_id
1 'polypeptide(L)'
;MTKTTTYLLLMLITIVVGTYFYITCCSECGAAVTTTEPAAEKVIVKEPSATSYPFAIDGNGFTYNTNDNYNFNISSHDILMPLSAELTQGVSGLQSHLESNESNVINVTGYYTSEEENNTAFPNLGLARANSIKNDLASKGFSTAQINTQGKLMDKMIPKDGTYWGAASFGLEEKSATADDDLKALYDKIKADPLILHFDTAEASIHLDAEQRQKVADISRYLDKVSDATSSVVGHTDATGQASTNMRLGQDRAEFAKNYLIQNGIAADKIVASSKGQTQPIADNATEEGREKNRRTVITLN
;
A
#
# COMPACT_ATOMS: atom_id res chain seq x y z
N MET A 1 79.60 8.01 -47.89
CA MET A 1 78.38 7.32 -47.42
C MET A 1 78.44 5.89 -47.92
N THR A 2 78.53 4.93 -47.00
CA THR A 2 78.67 3.50 -47.31
C THR A 2 77.37 2.98 -47.93
N LYS A 3 77.51 2.21 -49.01
CA LYS A 3 76.40 1.77 -49.90
C LYS A 3 75.23 1.09 -49.17
N THR A 4 75.44 0.58 -47.96
CA THR A 4 74.45 -0.12 -47.15
C THR A 4 73.33 0.77 -46.60
N THR A 5 73.60 2.03 -46.25
CA THR A 5 72.55 2.92 -45.69
C THR A 5 71.57 3.40 -46.76
N THR A 6 72.03 3.52 -48.02
CA THR A 6 71.18 3.91 -49.15
C THR A 6 70.19 2.82 -49.55
N TYR A 7 70.58 1.54 -49.45
CA TYR A 7 69.68 0.41 -49.76
C TYR A 7 68.55 0.24 -48.74
N LEU A 8 68.82 0.45 -47.45
CA LEU A 8 67.80 0.39 -46.40
C LEU A 8 66.76 1.51 -46.53
N LEU A 9 67.19 2.71 -46.93
CA LEU A 9 66.30 3.84 -47.12
C LEU A 9 65.43 3.70 -48.38
N LEU A 10 65.96 3.09 -49.46
CA LEU A 10 65.19 2.75 -50.64
C LEU A 10 64.16 1.65 -50.38
N MET A 11 64.46 0.63 -49.56
CA MET A 11 63.48 -0.40 -49.17
C MET A 11 62.31 0.15 -48.34
N LEU A 12 62.58 1.09 -47.43
CA LEU A 12 61.50 1.71 -46.64
C LEU A 12 60.57 2.56 -47.52
N ILE A 13 61.13 3.28 -48.50
CA ILE A 13 60.33 4.08 -49.45
C ILE A 13 59.45 3.16 -50.31
N THR A 14 59.96 2.02 -50.80
CA THR A 14 59.14 1.11 -51.63
C THR A 14 58.00 0.46 -50.85
N ILE A 15 58.19 0.13 -49.56
CA ILE A 15 57.13 -0.44 -48.73
C ILE A 15 56.00 0.57 -48.50
N VAL A 16 56.33 1.82 -48.18
CA VAL A 16 55.34 2.89 -47.93
C VAL A 16 54.57 3.24 -49.20
N VAL A 17 55.28 3.35 -50.34
CA VAL A 17 54.61 3.57 -51.64
C VAL A 17 53.71 2.39 -52.01
N GLY A 18 54.14 1.15 -51.76
CA GLY A 18 53.34 -0.05 -52.00
C GLY A 18 52.07 -0.13 -51.15
N THR A 19 52.13 0.26 -49.88
CA THR A 19 50.95 0.27 -49.00
C THR A 19 49.98 1.40 -49.35
N TYR A 20 50.48 2.56 -49.76
CA TYR A 20 49.65 3.66 -50.23
C TYR A 20 48.89 3.28 -51.52
N PHE A 21 49.55 2.65 -52.49
CA PHE A 21 48.88 2.16 -53.71
C PHE A 21 47.88 1.03 -53.45
N TYR A 22 48.14 0.14 -52.49
CA TYR A 22 47.19 -0.92 -52.12
C TYR A 22 45.89 -0.36 -51.52
N ILE A 23 45.99 0.65 -50.64
CA ILE A 23 44.82 1.26 -50.00
C ILE A 23 44.04 2.15 -50.99
N THR A 24 44.73 2.82 -51.92
CA THR A 24 44.11 3.83 -52.80
C THR A 24 43.52 3.24 -54.10
N CYS A 25 44.00 2.09 -54.57
CA CYS A 25 43.54 1.49 -55.85
C CYS A 25 42.68 0.21 -55.71
N CYS A 26 42.37 -0.25 -54.50
CA CYS A 26 41.39 -1.33 -54.27
C CYS A 26 40.02 -0.77 -53.85
N SER A 27 39.46 0.10 -54.68
CA SER A 27 38.02 0.34 -54.75
C SER A 27 37.39 -0.74 -55.61
N GLU A 28 36.34 -1.39 -55.08
CA GLU A 28 35.39 -2.28 -55.76
C GLU A 28 35.90 -3.68 -56.15
N CYS A 29 35.76 -4.64 -55.24
CA CYS A 29 35.48 -6.03 -55.60
C CYS A 29 34.74 -6.73 -54.46
N GLY A 30 33.48 -7.08 -54.69
CA GLY A 30 32.77 -8.04 -53.84
C GLY A 30 31.30 -7.74 -53.60
N ALA A 31 30.48 -7.68 -54.65
CA ALA A 31 29.05 -7.88 -54.50
C ALA A 31 28.78 -9.34 -54.12
N ALA A 32 28.24 -9.56 -52.92
CA ALA A 32 27.55 -10.78 -52.53
C ALA A 32 26.25 -10.36 -51.85
N VAL A 33 25.13 -10.84 -52.40
CA VAL A 33 23.78 -10.58 -51.90
C VAL A 33 23.64 -11.18 -50.51
N THR A 34 23.55 -10.34 -49.49
CA THR A 34 23.05 -10.70 -48.16
C THR A 34 21.68 -10.08 -47.99
N THR A 35 20.69 -10.93 -47.76
CA THR A 35 19.35 -10.60 -47.29
C THR A 35 19.39 -9.47 -46.25
N THR A 36 18.82 -8.32 -46.58
CA THR A 36 18.51 -7.30 -45.57
C THR A 36 17.36 -7.83 -44.73
N GLU A 37 17.71 -8.55 -43.67
CA GLU A 37 16.88 -8.57 -42.46
C GLU A 37 16.77 -7.10 -42.02
N PRO A 38 15.56 -6.54 -41.85
CA PRO A 38 15.44 -5.19 -41.31
C PRO A 38 16.18 -5.19 -39.99
N ALA A 39 17.17 -4.30 -39.85
CA ALA A 39 17.86 -4.11 -38.59
C ALA A 39 16.78 -3.97 -37.53
N ALA A 40 16.71 -4.95 -36.62
CA ALA A 40 15.87 -4.85 -35.45
C ALA A 40 16.33 -3.57 -34.77
N GLU A 41 15.53 -2.52 -34.93
CA GLU A 41 15.65 -1.30 -34.16
C GLU A 41 15.68 -1.80 -32.72
N LYS A 42 16.86 -1.72 -32.09
CA LYS A 42 16.97 -2.08 -30.68
C LYS A 42 15.96 -1.16 -30.02
N VAL A 43 14.84 -1.73 -29.60
CA VAL A 43 13.92 -1.06 -28.69
C VAL A 43 14.81 -0.77 -27.50
N ILE A 44 15.33 0.46 -27.43
CA ILE A 44 15.93 0.97 -26.22
C ILE A 44 14.72 1.02 -25.30
N VAL A 45 14.56 -0.03 -24.49
CA VAL A 45 13.63 -0.03 -23.38
C VAL A 45 14.12 1.13 -22.53
N LYS A 46 13.51 2.30 -22.72
CA LYS A 46 13.80 3.47 -21.92
C LYS A 46 13.56 3.01 -20.49
N GLU A 47 14.62 3.00 -19.70
CA GLU A 47 14.47 2.64 -18.29
C GLU A 47 13.33 3.49 -17.71
N PRO A 48 12.38 2.85 -17.01
CA PRO A 48 11.27 3.56 -16.41
C PRO A 48 11.79 4.74 -15.57
N SER A 49 11.31 5.96 -15.85
CA SER A 49 11.71 7.16 -15.09
C SER A 49 10.94 7.25 -13.78
N ALA A 50 11.61 7.65 -12.69
CA ALA A 50 11.02 7.90 -11.38
C ALA A 50 9.68 8.65 -11.46
N THR A 51 8.66 8.13 -10.79
CA THR A 51 7.33 8.73 -10.72
C THR A 51 7.23 9.60 -9.46
N SER A 52 6.73 10.82 -9.62
CA SER A 52 6.30 11.67 -8.52
C SER A 52 4.89 12.16 -8.80
N TYR A 53 3.97 11.98 -7.85
CA TYR A 53 2.62 12.55 -7.96
C TYR A 53 2.46 13.74 -7.01
N PRO A 54 2.07 14.92 -7.53
CA PRO A 54 1.86 16.10 -6.72
C PRO A 54 0.67 15.94 -5.77
N PHE A 55 0.73 16.62 -4.63
CA PHE A 55 -0.46 16.89 -3.83
C PHE A 55 -1.27 18.00 -4.52
N ALA A 56 -2.34 17.59 -5.17
CA ALA A 56 -3.24 18.46 -5.90
C ALA A 56 -4.69 18.16 -5.49
N ILE A 57 -5.43 19.21 -5.16
CA ILE A 57 -6.88 19.17 -4.89
C ILE A 57 -7.50 20.31 -5.68
N ASP A 58 -8.56 20.00 -6.43
CA ASP A 58 -9.39 20.99 -7.09
C ASP A 58 -10.83 20.50 -7.06
N GLY A 59 -11.69 21.18 -6.28
CA GLY A 59 -13.08 20.76 -6.08
C GLY A 59 -13.78 21.62 -5.03
N ASN A 60 -15.10 21.74 -5.11
CA ASN A 60 -15.96 22.40 -4.12
C ASN A 60 -15.47 23.77 -3.61
N GLY A 61 -14.83 24.57 -4.47
CA GLY A 61 -14.35 25.91 -4.12
C GLY A 61 -13.00 25.94 -3.39
N PHE A 62 -12.30 24.81 -3.30
CA PHE A 62 -10.93 24.71 -2.82
C PHE A 62 -10.00 24.23 -3.93
N THR A 63 -8.91 24.98 -4.15
CA THR A 63 -7.86 24.60 -5.10
C THR A 63 -6.49 24.80 -4.45
N TYR A 64 -5.68 23.75 -4.46
CA TYR A 64 -4.30 23.78 -4.00
C TYR A 64 -3.45 22.77 -4.77
N ASN A 65 -2.21 23.12 -5.09
CA ASN A 65 -1.28 22.24 -5.80
C ASN A 65 0.17 22.49 -5.36
N THR A 66 0.91 21.43 -5.08
CA THR A 66 2.36 21.44 -4.85
C THR A 66 3.00 20.17 -5.43
N ASN A 67 4.29 20.24 -5.77
CA ASN A 67 5.04 19.10 -6.29
C ASN A 67 5.38 18.05 -5.23
N ASP A 68 5.15 18.35 -3.95
CA ASP A 68 5.31 17.42 -2.82
C ASP A 68 4.02 16.65 -2.53
N ASN A 69 4.14 15.55 -1.78
CA ASN A 69 3.01 14.74 -1.34
C ASN A 69 3.46 13.79 -0.20
N TYR A 70 2.54 12.98 0.33
CA TYR A 70 2.85 11.90 1.26
C TYR A 70 3.71 10.83 0.57
N ASN A 71 4.87 10.54 1.16
CA ASN A 71 5.85 9.62 0.60
C ASN A 71 5.90 8.33 1.43
N PHE A 72 6.19 7.22 0.77
CA PHE A 72 6.18 5.90 1.38
C PHE A 72 7.37 5.08 0.86
N ASN A 73 8.00 4.31 1.75
CA ASN A 73 8.92 3.27 1.31
C ASN A 73 8.17 2.18 0.53
N ILE A 74 8.87 1.48 -0.37
CA ILE A 74 8.34 0.30 -1.06
C ILE A 74 7.82 -0.72 -0.02
N SER A 75 6.66 -1.31 -0.29
CA SER A 75 6.01 -2.29 0.58
C SER A 75 5.69 -1.80 2.00
N SER A 76 5.59 -0.48 2.20
CA SER A 76 5.21 0.14 3.49
C SER A 76 4.04 1.10 3.32
N HIS A 77 3.22 1.18 4.38
CA HIS A 77 2.16 2.18 4.54
C HIS A 77 2.55 3.34 5.47
N ASP A 78 3.75 3.31 6.04
CA ASP A 78 4.22 4.32 6.97
C ASP A 78 4.57 5.61 6.21
N ILE A 79 3.99 6.71 6.65
CA ILE A 79 4.27 8.03 6.10
C ILE A 79 5.71 8.41 6.45
N LEU A 80 6.49 8.77 5.43
CA LEU A 80 7.83 9.32 5.63
C LEU A 80 7.73 10.74 6.20
N MET A 81 8.30 10.90 7.40
CA MET A 81 8.31 12.16 8.15
C MET A 81 9.70 12.80 8.16
N PRO A 82 9.80 14.14 8.29
CA PRO A 82 8.70 15.10 8.38
C PRO A 82 8.04 15.37 7.00
N LEU A 83 6.76 15.79 7.02
CA LEU A 83 6.10 16.32 5.83
C LEU A 83 6.76 17.63 5.37
N SER A 84 6.69 17.95 4.08
CA SER A 84 7.19 19.23 3.58
C SER A 84 6.34 20.40 4.08
N ALA A 85 6.92 21.61 4.06
CA ALA A 85 6.24 22.82 4.51
C ALA A 85 5.04 23.15 3.61
N GLU A 86 5.22 22.94 2.30
CA GLU A 86 4.21 23.12 1.26
C GLU A 86 3.04 22.15 1.47
N LEU A 87 3.32 20.86 1.66
CA LEU A 87 2.27 19.88 1.94
C LEU A 87 1.51 20.24 3.23
N THR A 88 2.24 20.62 4.29
CA THR A 88 1.63 21.01 5.57
C THR A 88 0.73 22.25 5.42
N GLN A 89 1.15 23.22 4.61
CA GLN A 89 0.33 24.40 4.29
C GLN A 89 -0.94 24.02 3.53
N GLY A 90 -0.83 23.15 2.52
CA GLY A 90 -1.97 22.65 1.75
C GLY A 90 -2.99 21.92 2.63
N VAL A 91 -2.52 21.05 3.52
CA VAL A 91 -3.36 20.32 4.48
C VAL A 91 -4.06 21.28 5.45
N SER A 92 -3.36 22.30 5.96
CA SER A 92 -3.96 23.28 6.88
C SER A 92 -5.04 24.13 6.19
N GLY A 93 -4.81 24.51 4.92
CA GLY A 93 -5.80 25.20 4.10
C GLY A 93 -7.04 24.35 3.84
N LEU A 94 -6.84 23.06 3.56
CA LEU A 94 -7.93 22.11 3.35
C LEU A 94 -8.78 21.91 4.61
N GLN A 95 -8.15 21.83 5.79
CA GLN A 95 -8.86 21.75 7.07
C GLN A 95 -9.79 22.95 7.27
N SER A 96 -9.24 24.16 7.11
CA SER A 96 -9.98 25.42 7.26
C SER A 96 -11.18 25.48 6.30
N HIS A 97 -11.01 24.95 5.09
CA HIS A 97 -12.08 24.87 4.10
C HIS A 97 -13.19 23.89 4.52
N LEU A 98 -12.85 22.71 5.04
CA LEU A 98 -13.84 21.73 5.51
C LEU A 98 -14.63 22.20 6.74
N GLU A 99 -14.00 22.95 7.65
CA GLU A 99 -14.69 23.52 8.81
C GLU A 99 -15.83 24.48 8.41
N SER A 100 -15.75 25.08 7.22
CA SER A 100 -16.80 25.94 6.67
C SER A 100 -17.82 25.21 5.78
N ASN A 101 -17.60 23.92 5.49
CA ASN A 101 -18.37 23.15 4.52
C ASN A 101 -18.59 21.70 5.00
N GLU A 102 -19.51 21.50 5.93
CA GLU A 102 -19.76 20.19 6.59
C GLU A 102 -20.18 19.08 5.62
N SER A 103 -20.78 19.42 4.47
CA SER A 103 -21.18 18.45 3.44
C SER A 103 -20.02 17.95 2.58
N ASN A 104 -18.85 18.59 2.64
CA ASN A 104 -17.71 18.19 1.85
C ASN A 104 -17.01 16.97 2.47
N VAL A 105 -16.59 16.06 1.60
CA VAL A 105 -15.82 14.86 1.93
C VAL A 105 -14.54 14.82 1.11
N ILE A 106 -13.45 14.40 1.74
CA ILE A 106 -12.17 14.18 1.10
C ILE A 106 -12.08 12.72 0.67
N ASN A 107 -11.78 12.47 -0.59
CA ASN A 107 -11.43 11.15 -1.10
C ASN A 107 -9.91 11.00 -1.11
N VAL A 108 -9.36 10.23 -0.18
CA VAL A 108 -7.94 9.87 -0.14
C VAL A 108 -7.75 8.52 -0.83
N THR A 109 -7.07 8.52 -1.98
CA THR A 109 -6.76 7.29 -2.72
C THR A 109 -5.28 7.00 -2.62
N GLY A 110 -4.90 5.94 -1.92
CA GLY A 110 -3.52 5.47 -1.89
C GLY A 110 -3.23 4.53 -3.05
N TYR A 111 -2.04 4.66 -3.61
CA TYR A 111 -1.56 3.87 -4.73
C TYR A 111 -0.67 2.73 -4.26
N TYR A 112 -0.72 1.61 -4.97
CA TYR A 112 0.15 0.45 -4.77
C TYR A 112 0.44 -0.26 -6.08
N THR A 113 1.48 -1.09 -6.12
CA THR A 113 1.79 -1.95 -7.27
C THR A 113 1.63 -3.43 -6.91
N SER A 114 1.49 -4.29 -7.93
CA SER A 114 1.42 -5.75 -7.79
C SER A 114 2.69 -6.37 -7.22
N GLU A 115 3.82 -5.68 -7.36
CA GLU A 115 5.14 -6.14 -6.91
C GLU A 115 5.40 -5.83 -5.42
N GLU A 116 4.52 -5.08 -4.76
CA GLU A 116 4.68 -4.76 -3.35
C GLU A 116 4.12 -5.85 -2.43
N GLU A 117 4.82 -6.10 -1.32
CA GLU A 117 4.39 -7.06 -0.31
C GLU A 117 3.41 -6.41 0.68
N ASN A 118 2.18 -6.94 0.77
CA ASN A 118 1.18 -6.43 1.70
C ASN A 118 1.20 -7.15 3.05
N ASN A 119 1.91 -6.57 4.01
CA ASN A 119 2.00 -7.09 5.39
C ASN A 119 0.97 -6.47 6.36
N THR A 120 -0.01 -5.73 5.84
CA THR A 120 -1.01 -5.00 6.67
C THR A 120 -2.22 -5.88 7.00
N ALA A 121 -3.23 -5.33 7.66
CA ALA A 121 -4.54 -5.97 7.85
C ALA A 121 -5.54 -5.61 6.75
N PHE A 122 -5.18 -4.76 5.79
CA PHE A 122 -6.05 -4.33 4.70
C PHE A 122 -5.88 -5.21 3.45
N PRO A 123 -6.85 -5.17 2.51
CA PRO A 123 -6.78 -5.92 1.25
C PRO A 123 -5.57 -5.56 0.38
N ASN A 124 -5.13 -4.30 0.42
CA ASN A 124 -3.96 -3.83 -0.34
C ASN A 124 -3.24 -2.68 0.38
N LEU A 125 -1.98 -2.46 0.01
CA LEU A 125 -1.15 -1.38 0.56
C LEU A 125 -1.70 0.02 0.26
N GLY A 126 -2.36 0.21 -0.88
CA GLY A 126 -2.94 1.51 -1.23
C GLY A 126 -3.99 1.95 -0.22
N LEU A 127 -4.87 1.04 0.19
CA LEU A 127 -5.86 1.32 1.22
C LEU A 127 -5.21 1.55 2.59
N ALA A 128 -4.16 0.79 2.93
CA ALA A 128 -3.40 1.00 4.16
C ALA A 128 -2.68 2.37 4.20
N ARG A 129 -2.12 2.82 3.06
CA ARG A 129 -1.54 4.16 2.89
C ARG A 129 -2.60 5.25 3.04
N ALA A 130 -3.74 5.09 2.38
CA ALA A 130 -4.87 6.01 2.52
C ALA A 130 -5.36 6.09 3.97
N ASN A 131 -5.41 4.95 4.68
CA ASN A 131 -5.76 4.89 6.10
C ASN A 131 -4.73 5.61 6.98
N SER A 132 -3.44 5.44 6.68
CA SER A 132 -2.35 6.13 7.39
C SER A 132 -2.43 7.65 7.20
N ILE A 133 -2.70 8.11 5.97
CA ILE A 133 -2.96 9.52 5.66
C ILE A 133 -4.19 10.03 6.41
N LYS A 134 -5.29 9.28 6.41
CA LYS A 134 -6.51 9.63 7.16
C LYS A 134 -6.20 9.82 8.65
N ASN A 135 -5.39 8.94 9.26
CA ASN A 135 -4.99 9.08 10.66
C ASN A 135 -4.10 10.30 10.91
N ASP A 136 -3.18 10.59 9.99
CA ASP A 136 -2.36 11.80 10.03
C ASP A 136 -3.20 13.08 9.91
N LEU A 137 -4.20 13.09 9.02
CA LEU A 137 -5.16 14.19 8.89
C LEU A 137 -6.02 14.32 10.15
N ALA A 138 -6.53 13.22 10.69
CA ALA A 138 -7.30 13.24 11.94
C ALA A 138 -6.48 13.81 13.11
N SER A 139 -5.18 13.50 13.18
CA SER A 139 -4.27 14.09 14.17
C SER A 139 -4.11 15.61 14.05
N LYS A 140 -4.41 16.17 12.87
CA LYS A 140 -4.43 17.60 12.58
C LYS A 140 -5.81 18.25 12.74
N GLY A 141 -6.80 17.52 13.24
CA GLY A 141 -8.14 18.06 13.54
C GLY A 141 -9.21 17.75 12.49
N PHE A 142 -8.90 16.99 11.44
CA PHE A 142 -9.91 16.55 10.48
C PHE A 142 -10.88 15.55 11.11
N SER A 143 -12.17 15.67 10.78
CA SER A 143 -13.15 14.63 11.09
C SER A 143 -12.95 13.42 10.18
N THR A 144 -12.72 12.24 10.76
CA THR A 144 -12.64 10.99 9.99
C THR A 144 -13.93 10.68 9.23
N ALA A 145 -15.08 11.18 9.72
CA ALA A 145 -16.36 11.01 9.05
C ALA A 145 -16.40 11.71 7.68
N GLN A 146 -15.61 12.77 7.50
CA GLN A 146 -15.46 13.48 6.23
C GLN A 146 -14.38 12.89 5.32
N ILE A 147 -13.65 11.86 5.74
CA ILE A 147 -12.58 11.27 4.93
C ILE A 147 -12.99 9.89 4.42
N ASN A 148 -12.96 9.70 3.11
CA ASN A 148 -13.09 8.41 2.45
C ASN A 148 -11.69 7.90 2.10
N THR A 149 -11.43 6.61 2.32
CA THR A 149 -10.16 5.97 2.00
C THR A 149 -10.37 4.90 0.93
N GLN A 150 -9.48 4.88 -0.05
CA GLN A 150 -9.52 3.92 -1.17
C GLN A 150 -8.10 3.48 -1.53
N GLY A 151 -7.97 2.26 -2.05
CA GLY A 151 -6.74 1.75 -2.63
C GLY A 151 -6.88 1.59 -4.14
N LYS A 152 -5.86 1.97 -4.90
CA LYS A 152 -5.85 1.82 -6.37
C LYS A 152 -4.53 1.23 -6.87
N LEU A 153 -4.64 0.16 -7.64
CA LEU A 153 -3.50 -0.47 -8.32
C LEU A 153 -2.95 0.46 -9.39
N MET A 154 -1.64 0.69 -9.36
CA MET A 154 -0.91 1.60 -10.23
C MET A 154 0.47 1.03 -10.56
N ASP A 155 0.54 -0.10 -11.30
CA ASP A 155 1.81 -0.78 -11.63
C ASP A 155 2.81 0.05 -12.44
N LYS A 156 2.39 1.21 -12.94
CA LYS A 156 3.25 2.17 -13.63
C LYS A 156 4.03 3.08 -12.68
N MET A 157 3.79 3.02 -11.36
CA MET A 157 4.59 3.78 -10.40
C MET A 157 6.01 3.25 -10.38
N ILE A 158 6.97 4.16 -10.45
CA ILE A 158 8.39 3.83 -10.47
C ILE A 158 9.02 4.51 -9.25
N PRO A 159 9.50 3.75 -8.26
CA PRO A 159 10.08 4.33 -7.06
C PRO A 159 11.45 4.93 -7.39
N LYS A 160 11.86 5.91 -6.59
CA LYS A 160 13.20 6.51 -6.62
C LYS A 160 13.84 6.34 -5.26
N ASP A 161 15.03 5.75 -5.22
CA ASP A 161 15.79 5.51 -4.00
C ASP A 161 14.98 4.72 -2.95
N GLY A 162 14.25 3.68 -3.39
CA GLY A 162 13.43 2.84 -2.51
C GLY A 162 12.12 3.50 -2.03
N THR A 163 11.78 4.67 -2.56
CA THR A 163 10.63 5.48 -2.13
C THR A 163 9.67 5.75 -3.28
N TYR A 164 8.37 5.60 -3.03
CA TYR A 164 7.33 6.16 -3.88
C TYR A 164 7.00 7.58 -3.44
N TRP A 165 7.27 8.53 -4.33
CA TRP A 165 7.05 9.95 -4.09
C TRP A 165 5.62 10.32 -4.47
N GLY A 166 4.78 10.58 -3.46
CA GLY A 166 3.35 10.81 -3.66
C GLY A 166 2.57 9.58 -4.07
N ALA A 167 2.67 8.47 -3.34
CA ALA A 167 1.83 7.29 -3.60
C ALA A 167 0.37 7.49 -3.16
N ALA A 168 -0.21 8.67 -3.39
CA ALA A 168 -1.57 9.02 -3.04
C ALA A 168 -2.12 10.15 -3.91
N SER A 169 -3.44 10.20 -4.05
CA SER A 169 -4.19 11.35 -4.59
C SER A 169 -5.36 11.73 -3.70
N PHE A 170 -5.86 12.94 -3.94
CA PHE A 170 -6.86 13.59 -3.11
C PHE A 170 -7.95 14.17 -4.01
N GLY A 171 -9.20 13.91 -3.65
CA GLY A 171 -10.37 14.55 -4.24
C GLY A 171 -11.19 15.24 -3.18
N LEU A 172 -11.92 16.28 -3.56
CA LEU A 172 -12.88 16.97 -2.69
C LEU A 172 -14.23 16.96 -3.39
N GLU A 173 -15.20 16.30 -2.77
CA GLU A 173 -16.53 16.05 -3.33
C GLU A 173 -17.60 16.31 -2.26
N GLU A 174 -18.86 16.43 -2.69
CA GLU A 174 -19.98 16.45 -1.75
C GLU A 174 -20.27 15.03 -1.23
N LYS A 175 -20.75 14.92 0.01
CA LYS A 175 -21.23 13.66 0.58
C LYS A 175 -22.30 13.06 -0.34
N SER A 176 -22.12 11.80 -0.73
CA SER A 176 -23.11 11.07 -1.52
C SER A 176 -24.48 11.05 -0.84
N ALA A 177 -25.54 11.23 -1.63
CA ALA A 177 -26.92 11.12 -1.15
C ALA A 177 -27.26 9.72 -0.59
N THR A 178 -26.55 8.67 -1.02
CA THR A 178 -26.73 7.29 -0.53
C THR A 178 -25.85 6.94 0.65
N ALA A 179 -25.00 7.86 1.13
CA ALA A 179 -23.95 7.53 2.09
C ALA A 179 -24.49 6.92 3.39
N ASP A 180 -25.65 7.37 3.86
CA ASP A 180 -26.26 6.85 5.09
C ASP A 180 -26.88 5.45 4.88
N ASP A 181 -27.48 5.21 3.71
CA ASP A 181 -27.99 3.88 3.32
C ASP A 181 -26.84 2.87 3.12
N ASP A 182 -25.76 3.30 2.48
CA ASP A 182 -24.55 2.49 2.27
C ASP A 182 -23.91 2.12 3.62
N LEU A 183 -23.91 3.04 4.58
CA LEU A 183 -23.37 2.82 5.92
C LEU A 183 -24.24 1.86 6.73
N LYS A 184 -25.56 1.94 6.59
CA LYS A 184 -26.50 0.98 7.18
C LYS A 184 -26.31 -0.42 6.60
N ALA A 185 -26.21 -0.54 5.27
CA ALA A 185 -25.94 -1.81 4.61
C ALA A 185 -24.60 -2.42 5.06
N LEU A 186 -23.58 -1.58 5.26
CA LEU A 186 -22.29 -1.99 5.81
C LEU A 186 -22.40 -2.51 7.25
N TYR A 187 -23.17 -1.85 8.11
CA TYR A 187 -23.45 -2.33 9.47
C TYR A 187 -24.10 -3.72 9.47
N ASP A 188 -25.17 -3.87 8.68
CA ASP A 188 -25.91 -5.13 8.58
C ASP A 188 -25.02 -6.26 8.06
N LYS A 189 -24.16 -5.97 7.08
CA LYS A 189 -23.14 -6.90 6.56
C LYS A 189 -22.18 -7.36 7.66
N ILE A 190 -21.60 -6.42 8.43
CA ILE A 190 -20.62 -6.75 9.48
C ILE A 190 -21.27 -7.51 10.65
N LYS A 191 -22.52 -7.20 10.99
CA LYS A 191 -23.26 -7.91 12.04
C LYS A 191 -23.66 -9.33 11.62
N ALA A 192 -24.06 -9.51 10.36
CA ALA A 192 -24.43 -10.82 9.82
C ALA A 192 -23.23 -11.76 9.67
N ASP A 193 -22.06 -11.22 9.35
CA ASP A 193 -20.83 -11.99 9.14
C ASP A 193 -19.63 -11.34 9.85
N PRO A 194 -19.50 -11.57 11.18
CA PRO A 194 -18.42 -10.98 11.96
C PRO A 194 -17.05 -11.54 11.55
N LEU A 195 -16.00 -10.78 11.83
CA LEU A 195 -14.64 -11.26 11.63
C LEU A 195 -14.29 -12.27 12.72
N ILE A 196 -13.98 -13.50 12.32
CA ILE A 196 -13.56 -14.57 13.23
C ILE A 196 -12.08 -14.86 12.97
N LEU A 197 -11.29 -14.76 14.04
CA LEU A 197 -9.88 -15.15 14.05
C LEU A 197 -9.72 -16.44 14.86
N HIS A 198 -9.14 -17.46 14.24
CA HIS A 198 -8.76 -18.69 14.93
C HIS A 198 -7.31 -18.58 15.41
N PHE A 199 -7.04 -19.20 16.55
CA PHE A 199 -5.69 -19.24 17.12
C PHE A 199 -5.28 -20.69 17.30
N ASP A 200 -4.21 -21.07 16.61
CA ASP A 200 -3.55 -22.33 16.86
C ASP A 200 -2.87 -22.31 18.24
N THR A 201 -2.79 -23.49 18.85
CA THR A 201 -2.08 -23.67 20.12
C THR A 201 -0.61 -23.32 19.92
N ALA A 202 -0.22 -22.13 20.41
CA ALA A 202 1.14 -21.55 20.42
C ALA A 202 1.54 -20.64 19.23
N GLU A 203 0.62 -20.26 18.34
CA GLU A 203 0.96 -19.30 17.28
C GLU A 203 0.86 -17.85 17.76
N ALA A 204 1.89 -17.05 17.45
CA ALA A 204 2.05 -15.65 17.88
C ALA A 204 1.80 -14.63 16.75
N SER A 205 1.23 -15.07 15.61
CA SER A 205 0.98 -14.24 14.44
C SER A 205 -0.46 -14.39 13.95
N ILE A 206 -1.03 -13.29 13.43
CA ILE A 206 -2.29 -13.30 12.69
C ILE A 206 -1.96 -13.25 11.21
N HIS A 207 -2.38 -14.26 10.46
CA HIS A 207 -2.36 -14.26 9.00
C HIS A 207 -3.80 -14.15 8.50
N LEU A 208 -4.15 -12.96 7.99
CA LEU A 208 -5.47 -12.73 7.41
C LEU A 208 -5.51 -13.13 5.94
N ASP A 209 -6.51 -13.90 5.57
CA ASP A 209 -6.87 -14.10 4.16
C ASP A 209 -7.51 -12.85 3.54
N ALA A 210 -7.81 -12.91 2.24
CA ALA A 210 -8.38 -11.76 1.51
C ALA A 210 -9.77 -11.34 2.04
N GLU A 211 -10.59 -12.30 2.46
CA GLU A 211 -11.93 -12.03 2.97
C GLU A 211 -11.86 -11.36 4.35
N GLN A 212 -11.01 -11.88 5.23
CA GLN A 212 -10.78 -11.33 6.56
C GLN A 212 -10.20 -9.90 6.48
N ARG A 213 -9.27 -9.65 5.56
CA ARG A 213 -8.75 -8.30 5.27
C ARG A 213 -9.84 -7.34 4.83
N GLN A 214 -10.79 -7.82 4.02
CA GLN A 214 -11.94 -7.01 3.63
C GLN A 214 -12.83 -6.69 4.82
N LYS A 215 -13.06 -7.66 5.73
CA LYS A 215 -13.81 -7.43 6.98
C LYS A 215 -13.12 -6.39 7.87
N VAL A 216 -11.78 -6.39 7.96
CA VAL A 216 -11.04 -5.33 8.68
C VAL A 216 -11.25 -3.96 8.03
N ALA A 217 -11.17 -3.86 6.71
CA ALA A 217 -11.42 -2.61 5.99
C ALA A 217 -12.85 -2.09 6.21
N ASP A 218 -13.84 -2.98 6.17
CA ASP A 218 -15.25 -2.68 6.40
C ASP A 218 -15.49 -2.16 7.82
N ILE A 219 -14.91 -2.83 8.84
CA ILE A 219 -14.97 -2.39 10.24
C ILE A 219 -14.30 -1.02 10.41
N SER A 220 -13.09 -0.83 9.87
CA SER A 220 -12.39 0.46 9.95
C SER A 220 -13.23 1.58 9.36
N ARG A 221 -13.76 1.36 8.13
CA ARG A 221 -14.61 2.33 7.45
C ARG A 221 -15.84 2.70 8.29
N TYR A 222 -16.52 1.72 8.89
CA TYR A 222 -17.70 1.99 9.71
C TYR A 222 -17.35 2.83 10.95
N LEU A 223 -16.28 2.46 11.67
CA LEU A 223 -15.83 3.18 12.87
C LEU A 223 -15.39 4.62 12.59
N ASP A 224 -14.83 4.86 11.40
CA ASP A 224 -14.42 6.19 10.94
C ASP A 224 -15.63 7.10 10.63
N LYS A 225 -16.70 6.52 10.08
CA LYS A 225 -17.92 7.23 9.66
C LYS A 225 -18.91 7.47 10.79
N VAL A 226 -18.93 6.61 11.81
CA VAL A 226 -19.87 6.71 12.94
C VAL A 226 -19.10 7.03 14.22
N SER A 227 -19.19 8.29 14.67
CA SER A 227 -18.42 8.82 15.82
C SER A 227 -18.64 8.04 17.11
N ASP A 228 -19.82 7.49 17.33
CA ASP A 228 -20.17 6.81 18.58
C ASP A 228 -20.06 5.28 18.47
N ALA A 229 -19.78 4.76 17.26
CA ALA A 229 -19.60 3.34 17.06
C ALA A 229 -18.30 2.85 17.70
N THR A 230 -18.38 1.63 18.22
CA THR A 230 -17.25 0.88 18.77
C THR A 230 -17.28 -0.55 18.25
N SER A 231 -16.12 -1.18 18.22
CA SER A 231 -15.94 -2.59 17.88
C SER A 231 -15.69 -3.40 19.15
N SER A 232 -16.37 -4.54 19.27
CA SER A 232 -16.15 -5.54 20.31
C SER A 232 -15.22 -6.62 19.80
N VAL A 233 -14.18 -6.92 20.58
CA VAL A 233 -13.23 -8.01 20.34
C VAL A 233 -13.37 -8.99 21.49
N VAL A 234 -13.97 -10.15 21.22
CA VAL A 234 -14.33 -11.12 22.27
C VAL A 234 -13.56 -12.42 22.08
N GLY A 235 -12.73 -12.76 23.06
CA GLY A 235 -11.98 -14.01 23.07
C GLY A 235 -12.75 -15.18 23.69
N HIS A 236 -12.64 -16.33 23.03
CA HIS A 236 -13.23 -17.60 23.46
C HIS A 236 -12.16 -18.69 23.53
N THR A 237 -12.38 -19.67 24.41
CA THR A 237 -11.55 -20.85 24.56
C THR A 237 -12.37 -22.12 24.42
N ASP A 238 -11.69 -23.24 24.22
CA ASP A 238 -12.29 -24.55 24.47
C ASP A 238 -12.46 -24.80 25.98
N ALA A 239 -13.05 -25.94 26.33
CA ALA A 239 -13.36 -26.32 27.72
C ALA A 239 -12.19 -27.02 28.45
N THR A 240 -10.99 -27.06 27.87
CA THR A 240 -9.84 -27.73 28.46
C THR A 240 -9.21 -26.86 29.56
N GLY A 241 -8.98 -27.42 30.74
CA GLY A 241 -8.35 -26.70 31.86
C GLY A 241 -9.34 -25.95 32.77
N GLN A 242 -8.80 -25.03 33.58
CA GLN A 242 -9.60 -24.30 34.58
C GLN A 242 -10.32 -23.10 33.96
N ALA A 243 -11.57 -22.86 34.38
CA ALA A 243 -12.38 -21.76 33.88
C ALA A 243 -11.72 -20.37 34.05
N SER A 244 -11.04 -20.14 35.17
CA SER A 244 -10.30 -18.88 35.43
C SER A 244 -9.11 -18.70 34.49
N THR A 245 -8.37 -19.77 34.20
CA THR A 245 -7.28 -19.78 33.22
C THR A 245 -7.80 -19.50 31.82
N ASN A 246 -8.92 -20.11 31.46
CA ASN A 246 -9.57 -19.91 30.16
C ASN A 246 -10.13 -18.49 29.99
N MET A 247 -10.65 -17.88 31.07
CA MET A 247 -11.05 -16.48 31.05
C MET A 247 -9.86 -15.56 30.72
N ARG A 248 -8.72 -15.75 31.39
CA ARG A 248 -7.49 -15.00 31.12
C ARG A 248 -6.96 -15.25 29.71
N LEU A 249 -6.88 -16.50 29.27
CA LEU A 249 -6.40 -16.83 27.92
C LEU A 249 -7.26 -16.20 26.82
N GLY A 250 -8.59 -16.20 26.98
CA GLY A 250 -9.48 -15.50 26.06
C GLY A 250 -9.24 -13.98 26.07
N GLN A 251 -8.94 -13.40 27.23
CA GLN A 251 -8.64 -11.96 27.35
C GLN A 251 -7.33 -11.61 26.63
N ASP A 252 -6.28 -12.39 26.85
CA ASP A 252 -4.97 -12.19 26.21
C ASP A 252 -5.10 -12.25 24.67
N ARG A 253 -5.91 -13.18 24.14
CA ARG A 253 -6.20 -13.28 22.70
C ARG A 253 -6.98 -12.09 22.16
N ALA A 254 -7.96 -11.60 22.91
CA ALA A 254 -8.74 -10.42 22.53
C ALA A 254 -7.86 -9.16 22.51
N GLU A 255 -6.97 -9.02 23.49
CA GLU A 255 -5.99 -7.92 23.56
C GLU A 255 -4.97 -7.99 22.43
N PHE A 256 -4.50 -9.19 22.08
CA PHE A 256 -3.63 -9.39 20.93
C PHE A 256 -4.29 -8.93 19.62
N ALA A 257 -5.53 -9.38 19.37
CA ALA A 257 -6.30 -8.95 18.20
C ALA A 257 -6.57 -7.43 18.20
N LYS A 258 -6.91 -6.85 19.36
CA LYS A 258 -7.06 -5.39 19.52
C LYS A 258 -5.77 -4.66 19.13
N ASN A 259 -4.63 -5.09 19.64
CA ASN A 259 -3.34 -4.46 19.35
C ASN A 259 -2.98 -4.56 17.87
N TYR A 260 -3.28 -5.70 17.24
CA TYR A 260 -3.10 -5.87 15.79
C TYR A 260 -3.95 -4.89 14.97
N LEU A 261 -5.22 -4.68 15.34
CA LEU A 261 -6.09 -3.68 14.69
C LEU A 261 -5.59 -2.24 14.90
N ILE A 262 -5.07 -1.92 16.09
CA ILE A 262 -4.48 -0.61 16.41
C ILE A 262 -3.24 -0.33 15.59
N GLN A 263 -2.33 -1.31 15.47
CA GLN A 263 -1.13 -1.19 14.64
C GLN A 263 -1.47 -0.95 13.17
N ASN A 264 -2.63 -1.44 12.72
CA ASN A 264 -3.16 -1.17 11.38
C ASN A 264 -4.01 0.12 11.31
N GLY A 265 -3.95 0.97 12.32
CA GLY A 265 -4.50 2.32 12.26
C GLY A 265 -5.99 2.43 12.54
N ILE A 266 -6.58 1.48 13.27
CA ILE A 266 -7.90 1.67 13.91
C ILE A 266 -7.68 2.30 15.29
N ALA A 267 -8.44 3.34 15.61
CA ALA A 267 -8.27 4.07 16.87
C ALA A 267 -8.52 3.18 18.11
N ALA A 268 -7.66 3.28 19.12
CA ALA A 268 -7.65 2.37 20.27
C ALA A 268 -8.88 2.50 21.20
N ASP A 269 -9.46 3.70 21.24
CA ASP A 269 -10.69 4.06 21.95
C ASP A 269 -11.94 3.49 21.28
N LYS A 270 -11.86 3.15 19.99
CA LYS A 270 -12.93 2.48 19.24
C LYS A 270 -13.03 0.98 19.47
N ILE A 271 -12.06 0.37 20.16
CA ILE A 271 -11.98 -1.09 20.30
C ILE A 271 -12.08 -1.50 21.77
N VAL A 272 -13.07 -2.33 22.09
CA VAL A 272 -13.31 -2.90 23.42
C VAL A 272 -12.95 -4.39 23.40
N ALA A 273 -11.91 -4.78 24.13
CA ALA A 273 -11.48 -6.17 24.26
C ALA A 273 -12.10 -6.81 25.51
N SER A 274 -12.65 -8.01 25.38
CA SER A 274 -13.21 -8.78 26.49
C SER A 274 -13.09 -10.29 26.26
N SER A 275 -13.41 -11.08 27.29
CA SER A 275 -13.35 -12.54 27.23
C SER A 275 -14.65 -13.19 27.70
N LYS A 276 -15.00 -14.30 27.06
CA LYS A 276 -16.04 -15.23 27.54
C LYS A 276 -15.45 -16.55 28.02
N GLY A 277 -14.12 -16.74 27.91
CA GLY A 277 -13.46 -18.01 28.16
C GLY A 277 -14.21 -19.17 27.49
N GLN A 278 -14.49 -20.21 28.26
CA GLN A 278 -15.18 -21.42 27.79
C GLN A 278 -16.73 -21.37 27.88
N THR A 279 -17.32 -20.23 28.24
CA THR A 279 -18.75 -20.16 28.61
C THR A 279 -19.72 -20.09 27.42
N GLN A 280 -19.21 -19.85 26.21
CA GLN A 280 -20.01 -19.73 24.98
C GLN A 280 -19.40 -20.58 23.84
N PRO A 281 -19.44 -21.93 23.96
CA PRO A 281 -18.99 -22.82 22.91
C PRO A 281 -19.96 -22.77 21.71
N ILE A 282 -19.41 -22.92 20.50
CA ILE A 282 -20.16 -23.03 19.24
C ILE A 282 -20.07 -24.43 18.62
N ALA A 283 -19.19 -25.28 19.16
CA ALA A 283 -19.02 -26.65 18.75
C ALA A 283 -18.73 -27.56 19.95
N ASP A 284 -18.80 -28.87 19.75
CA ASP A 284 -18.60 -29.88 20.78
C ASP A 284 -17.15 -29.87 21.31
N ASN A 285 -16.95 -29.75 22.62
CA ASN A 285 -15.62 -29.79 23.21
C ASN A 285 -15.04 -31.21 23.33
N ALA A 286 -15.85 -32.26 23.09
CA ALA A 286 -15.36 -33.63 23.12
C ALA A 286 -14.44 -33.95 21.92
N THR A 287 -14.62 -33.29 20.78
CA THR A 287 -13.82 -33.51 19.57
C THR A 287 -12.73 -32.44 19.41
N GLU A 288 -11.59 -32.77 18.79
CA GLU A 288 -10.55 -31.75 18.53
C GLU A 288 -11.08 -30.67 17.57
N GLU A 289 -11.78 -31.08 16.51
CA GLU A 289 -12.38 -30.16 15.54
C GLU A 289 -13.32 -29.14 16.23
N GLY A 290 -14.11 -29.59 17.21
CA GLY A 290 -14.99 -28.67 17.93
C GLY A 290 -14.24 -27.78 18.93
N ARG A 291 -13.15 -28.27 19.54
CA ARG A 291 -12.26 -27.43 20.36
C ARG A 291 -11.58 -26.35 19.53
N GLU A 292 -11.07 -26.67 18.33
CA GLU A 292 -10.50 -25.70 17.38
C GLU A 292 -11.50 -24.58 17.04
N LYS A 293 -12.75 -24.92 16.73
CA LYS A 293 -13.81 -23.93 16.47
C LYS A 293 -14.12 -23.07 17.70
N ASN A 294 -14.00 -23.61 18.91
CA ASN A 294 -14.20 -22.87 20.15
C ASN A 294 -13.04 -21.91 20.47
N ARG A 295 -11.81 -22.22 20.05
CA ARG A 295 -10.63 -21.35 20.16
C ARG A 295 -10.66 -20.25 19.10
N ARG A 296 -11.45 -19.21 19.36
CA ARG A 296 -11.66 -18.10 18.42
C ARG A 296 -11.69 -16.75 19.12
N THR A 297 -11.40 -15.69 18.38
CA THR A 297 -11.74 -14.32 18.73
C THR A 297 -12.74 -13.79 17.71
N VAL A 298 -13.85 -13.25 18.21
CA VAL A 298 -14.90 -12.67 17.37
C VAL A 298 -14.79 -11.16 17.44
N ILE A 299 -14.72 -10.52 16.27
CA ILE A 299 -14.69 -9.06 16.12
C ILE A 299 -15.97 -8.64 15.41
N THR A 300 -16.73 -7.76 16.05
CA THR A 300 -18.00 -7.24 15.51
C THR A 300 -18.22 -5.81 15.98
N LEU A 301 -19.21 -5.11 15.41
CA LEU A 301 -19.61 -3.79 15.88
C LEU A 301 -20.52 -3.91 17.11
N ASN A 302 -20.57 -2.90 17.96
CA ASN A 302 -21.57 -2.79 19.03
C ASN A 302 -22.88 -2.21 18.47
#